data_AF-A0A5C9CL20-F1
#
_entry.id   AF-A0A5C9CL20-F1
#
_cell.length_a   1.000
_cell.length_b   1.000
_cell.length_c   1.000
_cell.angle_alpha   90.00
_cell.angle_beta   90.00
_cell.angle_gamma   90.00
#
_symmetry.space_group_name_H-M   'P 1'
#
loop_
_entity.id
_entity.type
_entity.pdbx_description
1 polymer ?
#
loop_
_entity_poly.entity_id
_entity_poly.type
_entity_poly.pdbx_seq_one_letter_code
_entity_poly.pdbx_strand_id
1 'polypeptide(L)'
;QWQITVREDGQRLFEGVLPSLIQWGKPEDAEPLRLHPRNSLPRSGVSLQSIAISHPSAPKIQAAYEAIGLTGIAIDTGPANLTATLKTPKGLVTLQSHGV
;
A
#
# COMPACT_ATOMS: atom_id res chain seq x y z
N GLN A 1 3.88 -20.21 -4.38
CA GLN A 1 4.12 -19.83 -2.98
C GLN A 1 4.30 -18.32 -2.91
N TRP A 2 3.94 -17.70 -1.80
CA TRP A 2 4.20 -16.28 -1.52
C TRP A 2 4.58 -16.12 -0.05
N GLN A 3 5.20 -14.99 0.30
CA GLN A 3 5.56 -14.61 1.66
C GLN A 3 5.03 -13.20 1.93
N ILE A 4 4.58 -12.92 3.15
CA ILE A 4 4.08 -11.61 3.54
C ILE A 4 4.58 -11.26 4.95
N THR A 5 4.87 -9.99 5.20
CA THR A 5 5.34 -9.50 6.52
C THR A 5 4.18 -9.17 7.47
N VAL A 6 3.08 -9.92 7.41
CA VAL A 6 1.97 -9.75 8.36
C VAL A 6 2.46 -10.21 9.73
N ARG A 7 2.24 -9.37 10.74
CA ARG A 7 2.63 -9.68 12.13
C ARG A 7 1.73 -10.77 12.70
N GLU A 8 2.28 -11.59 13.59
CA GLU A 8 1.52 -12.63 14.30
C GLU A 8 0.38 -12.04 15.16
N ASP A 9 0.55 -10.83 15.67
CA ASP A 9 -0.45 -10.11 16.46
C ASP A 9 -1.57 -9.45 15.62
N GLY A 10 -1.48 -9.52 14.29
CA GLY A 10 -2.44 -8.90 13.37
C GLY A 10 -2.52 -7.38 13.46
N GLN A 11 -1.63 -6.72 14.20
CA GLN A 11 -1.70 -5.28 14.38
C GLN A 11 -1.35 -4.53 13.10
N ARG A 12 -2.18 -3.54 12.79
CA ARG A 12 -1.89 -2.52 11.79
C ARG A 12 -1.10 -1.40 12.44
N LEU A 13 0.19 -1.32 12.14
CA LEU A 13 1.05 -0.29 12.69
C LEU A 13 0.67 1.09 12.14
N PHE A 14 0.79 2.11 13.00
CA PHE A 14 0.44 3.49 12.68
C PHE A 14 -0.97 3.61 12.09
N GLU A 15 -1.95 2.96 12.74
CA GLU A 15 -3.37 3.09 12.39
C GLU A 15 -3.62 2.71 10.91
N GLY A 16 -2.84 1.74 10.44
CA GLY A 16 -2.94 1.18 9.09
C GLY A 16 -2.20 1.93 7.99
N VAL A 17 -1.41 2.96 8.30
CA VAL A 17 -0.66 3.69 7.25
C VAL A 17 0.72 3.08 6.96
N LEU A 18 1.24 2.18 7.79
CA LEU A 18 2.47 1.44 7.48
C LEU A 18 2.14 0.17 6.66
N PRO A 19 2.72 -0.01 5.46
CA PRO A 19 2.41 -1.15 4.61
C PRO A 19 3.05 -2.45 5.13
N SER A 20 2.44 -3.58 4.79
CA SER A 20 3.10 -4.89 4.81
C SER A 20 3.72 -5.17 3.44
N LEU A 21 4.88 -5.84 3.42
CA LEU A 21 5.55 -6.25 2.19
C LEU A 21 5.10 -7.66 1.82
N ILE A 22 4.87 -7.89 0.53
CA ILE A 22 4.54 -9.20 -0.03
C ILE A 22 5.55 -9.55 -1.12
N GLN A 23 6.04 -10.79 -1.08
CA GLN A 23 6.87 -11.38 -2.11
C GLN A 23 6.12 -12.52 -2.77
N TRP A 24 5.96 -12.42 -4.09
CA TRP A 24 5.41 -13.47 -4.92
C TRP A 24 6.54 -14.37 -5.42
N GLY A 25 6.33 -15.68 -5.42
CA GLY A 25 7.37 -16.65 -5.76
C GLY A 25 8.47 -16.75 -4.70
N LYS A 26 9.45 -17.60 -4.95
CA LYS A 26 10.67 -17.69 -4.14
C LYS A 26 11.76 -16.79 -4.75
N PRO A 27 12.66 -16.20 -3.94
CA PRO A 27 13.76 -15.37 -4.45
C PRO A 27 14.61 -16.08 -5.51
N GLU A 28 14.78 -17.40 -5.37
CA GLU A 28 15.59 -18.24 -6.25
C GLU A 28 14.86 -18.74 -7.51
N ASP A 29 13.56 -18.46 -7.67
CA ASP A 29 12.82 -18.85 -8.88
C ASP A 29 13.37 -18.06 -10.09
N ALA A 30 13.49 -18.71 -11.25
CA ALA A 30 13.91 -18.05 -12.49
C ALA A 30 12.93 -16.94 -12.92
N GLU A 31 11.66 -17.07 -12.55
CA GLU A 31 10.59 -16.09 -12.82
C GLU A 31 9.73 -15.88 -11.56
N PRO A 32 10.22 -15.15 -10.54
CA PRO A 32 9.54 -15.03 -9.24
C PRO A 32 8.18 -14.33 -9.36
N LEU A 33 8.03 -13.43 -10.33
CA LEU A 33 6.79 -12.70 -10.59
C LEU A 33 5.78 -13.47 -11.44
N ARG A 34 6.07 -14.69 -11.89
CA ARG A 34 5.12 -15.49 -12.68
C ARG A 34 3.78 -15.67 -11.97
N LEU A 35 3.82 -15.82 -10.64
CA LEU A 35 2.64 -15.98 -9.78
C LEU A 35 1.97 -14.66 -9.36
N HIS A 36 2.47 -13.50 -9.81
CA HIS A 36 1.89 -12.22 -9.43
C HIS A 36 0.44 -12.11 -9.96
N PRO A 37 -0.57 -11.76 -9.13
CA PRO A 37 -1.98 -11.79 -9.52
C PRO A 37 -2.31 -10.96 -10.76
N ARG A 38 -1.58 -9.85 -11.00
CA ARG A 38 -1.68 -9.04 -12.22
C ARG A 38 -1.61 -9.83 -13.54
N ASN A 39 -0.98 -11.01 -13.54
CA ASN A 39 -0.77 -11.80 -14.75
C ASN A 39 -2.01 -12.60 -15.15
N SER A 40 -2.92 -12.89 -14.21
CA SER A 40 -4.10 -13.73 -14.44
C SER A 40 -5.42 -13.01 -14.13
N LEU A 41 -5.40 -11.95 -13.32
CA LEU A 41 -6.61 -11.21 -12.98
C LEU A 41 -7.15 -10.42 -14.17
N PRO A 42 -8.48 -10.44 -14.41
CA PRO A 42 -9.09 -9.62 -15.45
C PRO A 42 -8.92 -8.13 -15.12
N ARG A 43 -8.86 -7.29 -16.17
CA ARG A 43 -8.79 -5.83 -16.00
C ARG A 43 -10.09 -5.32 -15.35
N SER A 44 -9.96 -4.62 -14.23
CA SER A 44 -11.10 -4.07 -13.48
C SER A 44 -11.70 -2.79 -14.07
N GLY A 45 -10.98 -2.12 -14.98
CA GLY A 45 -11.35 -0.77 -15.45
C GLY A 45 -11.11 0.34 -14.40
N VAL A 46 -10.57 0.00 -13.23
CA VAL A 46 -10.20 0.93 -12.16
C VAL A 46 -8.68 1.07 -12.12
N SER A 47 -8.17 2.30 -12.01
CA SER A 47 -6.74 2.58 -11.89
C SER A 47 -6.46 3.48 -10.69
N LEU A 48 -5.42 3.13 -9.94
CA LEU A 48 -4.89 3.99 -8.87
C LEU A 48 -4.21 5.21 -9.49
N GLN A 49 -4.59 6.39 -9.02
CA GLN A 49 -4.00 7.67 -9.44
C GLN A 49 -3.01 8.18 -8.40
N SER A 50 -3.36 8.12 -7.11
CA SER A 50 -2.48 8.54 -6.02
C SER A 50 -2.85 7.87 -4.70
N ILE A 51 -1.86 7.80 -3.82
CA ILE A 51 -2.01 7.54 -2.39
C ILE A 51 -1.47 8.75 -1.64
N ALA A 52 -2.17 9.18 -0.60
CA ALA A 52 -1.72 10.21 0.33
C ALA A 52 -1.99 9.77 1.77
N ILE A 53 -1.09 10.13 2.68
CA ILE A 53 -1.14 9.79 4.09
C ILE A 53 -1.24 11.07 4.91
N SER A 54 -2.05 11.05 5.95
CA SER A 54 -2.04 12.02 7.04
C SER A 54 -1.84 11.28 8.35
N HIS A 55 -0.96 11.75 9.23
CA HIS A 55 -0.76 11.10 10.53
C HIS A 55 -0.10 12.02 11.57
N PRO A 56 -0.37 11.89 12.89
CA PRO A 56 0.23 12.75 13.90
C PRO A 56 1.75 12.58 14.00
N SER A 57 2.25 11.41 13.62
CA SER A 57 3.68 11.06 13.54
C SER A 57 4.22 11.03 12.10
N ALA A 58 3.83 11.98 11.24
CA ALA A 58 4.27 12.05 9.84
C ALA A 58 5.79 11.88 9.63
N PRO A 59 6.69 12.50 10.42
CA PRO A 59 8.14 12.29 10.24
C PRO A 59 8.60 10.85 10.44
N LYS A 60 7.96 10.10 11.35
CA LYS A 60 8.29 8.67 11.57
C LYS A 60 7.86 7.82 10.38
N ILE A 61 6.71 8.14 9.78
CA ILE A 61 6.20 7.43 8.60
C ILE A 61 7.07 7.72 7.38
N GLN A 62 7.47 8.98 7.19
CA GLN A 62 8.40 9.38 6.14
C GLN A 62 9.70 8.57 6.22
N ALA A 63 10.32 8.51 7.40
CA ALA A 63 11.54 7.73 7.62
C ALA A 63 11.33 6.22 7.37
N ALA A 64 10.18 5.67 7.77
CA ALA A 64 9.85 4.27 7.54
C ALA A 64 9.67 3.95 6.04
N TYR A 65 9.05 4.85 5.28
CA TYR A 65 8.86 4.71 3.84
C TYR A 65 10.19 4.81 3.10
N GLU A 66 11.06 5.75 3.49
CA GLU A 66 12.42 5.87 2.97
C GLU A 66 13.24 4.59 3.21
N ALA A 67 13.15 4.00 4.40
CA ALA A 67 13.87 2.78 4.76
C ALA A 67 13.50 1.57 3.87
N ILE A 68 12.30 1.55 3.31
CA ILE A 68 11.83 0.50 2.38
C ILE A 68 11.86 0.96 0.91
N GLY A 69 12.37 2.15 0.62
CA GLY A 69 12.42 2.72 -0.74
C GLY A 69 11.05 3.07 -1.33
N LEU A 70 10.02 3.27 -0.50
CA LEU A 70 8.68 3.63 -0.94
C LEU A 70 8.60 5.15 -1.18
N THR A 71 8.55 5.54 -2.45
CA THR A 71 8.50 6.94 -2.88
C THR A 71 7.17 7.29 -3.58
N GLY A 72 6.90 8.57 -3.76
CA GLY A 72 5.74 9.04 -4.54
C GLY A 72 4.41 9.04 -3.78
N ILE A 73 4.46 8.95 -2.46
CA ILE A 73 3.31 9.07 -1.57
C ILE A 73 3.47 10.37 -0.79
N ALA A 74 2.46 11.25 -0.87
CA ALA A 74 2.43 12.46 -0.08
C ALA A 74 2.13 12.11 1.39
N ILE A 75 2.86 12.70 2.33
CA ILE A 75 2.69 12.47 3.76
C ILE A 75 2.59 13.83 4.46
N ASP A 76 1.43 14.09 5.08
CA ASP A 76 1.15 15.31 5.82
C ASP A 76 0.93 15.02 7.32
N THR A 77 1.13 16.04 8.16
CA THR A 77 0.76 15.96 9.58
C THR A 77 -0.73 16.21 9.76
N GLY A 78 -1.43 15.28 10.43
CA GLY A 78 -2.86 15.39 10.72
C GLY A 78 -3.42 14.11 11.35
N PRO A 79 -4.75 13.96 11.52
CA PRO A 79 -5.33 12.70 11.99
C PRO A 79 -4.93 11.52 11.08
N ALA A 80 -4.80 10.32 11.66
CA ALA A 80 -4.43 9.12 10.93
C ALA A 80 -5.40 8.84 9.78
N ASN A 81 -4.88 8.78 8.54
CA ASN A 81 -5.68 8.52 7.36
C ASN A 81 -4.81 8.07 6.19
N LEU A 82 -5.30 7.09 5.44
CA LEU A 82 -4.83 6.74 4.11
C LEU A 82 -5.92 7.14 3.11
N THR A 83 -5.56 7.98 2.16
CA THR A 83 -6.44 8.43 1.08
C THR A 83 -5.98 7.82 -0.24
N ALA A 84 -6.88 7.14 -0.94
CA ALA A 84 -6.64 6.59 -2.27
C ALA A 84 -7.54 7.27 -3.30
N THR A 85 -6.93 7.87 -4.33
CA THR A 85 -7.67 8.43 -5.47
C THR A 85 -7.63 7.44 -6.63
N LEU A 86 -8.82 7.06 -7.10
CA LEU A 86 -9.03 6.05 -8.12
C LEU A 86 -9.74 6.66 -9.32
N LYS A 87 -9.26 6.39 -10.53
CA LYS A 87 -10.01 6.62 -11.76
C LYS A 87 -10.83 5.37 -12.07
N THR A 88 -12.15 5.54 -12.12
CA THR A 88 -13.12 4.48 -12.37
C THR A 88 -13.93 4.77 -13.64
N PRO A 89 -14.72 3.80 -14.17
CA PRO A 89 -15.64 4.06 -15.28
C PRO A 89 -16.73 5.11 -14.95
N LYS A 90 -16.98 5.38 -13.67
CA LYS A 90 -17.95 6.38 -13.20
C LYS A 90 -17.31 7.74 -12.86
N GLY A 91 -16.02 7.91 -13.13
CA GLY A 91 -15.26 9.11 -12.79
C GLY A 91 -14.24 8.89 -11.66
N LEU A 92 -13.71 9.98 -11.15
CA LEU A 92 -12.75 9.97 -10.04
C LEU A 92 -13.46 9.70 -8.72
N VAL A 93 -12.91 8.78 -7.93
CA VAL A 93 -13.40 8.39 -6.60
C VAL A 93 -12.25 8.52 -5.61
N THR A 94 -12.53 9.09 -4.44
CA THR A 94 -11.59 9.14 -3.31
C THR A 94 -12.11 8.24 -2.20
N LEU A 95 -11.27 7.32 -1.74
CA LEU A 95 -11.53 6.46 -0.58
C LEU A 95 -10.61 6.85 0.57
N GLN A 96 -11.09 6.74 1.80
CA GLN A 96 -10.36 7.09 3.01
C GLN A 96 -10.47 5.98 4.03
N SER A 97 -9.39 5.73 4.77
CA SER A 97 -9.39 4.76 5.87
C SER A 97 -9.90 5.35 7.18
N HIS A 98 -9.74 6.65 7.43
CA HIS A 98 -10.07 7.28 8.72
C HIS A 98 -9.36 6.63 9.93
N GLY A 99 -8.21 5.99 9.71
CA GLY A 99 -7.35 5.48 10.79
C GLY A 99 -7.85 4.20 11.48
N VAL A 100 -8.56 3.32 10.76
CA VAL A 100 -9.00 2.01 11.29
C VAL A 100 -7.82 1.08 11.53
#